data_AF-A0AAN9J934-F1
#
_entry.id   AF-A0AAN9J934-F1
#
_cell.length_a   1.000
_cell.length_b   1.000
_cell.length_c   1.000
_cell.angle_alpha   90.00
_cell.angle_beta   90.00
_cell.angle_gamma   90.00
#
_symmetry.space_group_name_H-M   'P 1'
#
loop_
_entity.id
_entity.type
_entity.pdbx_description
1 polymer ?
#
loop_
_entity_poly.entity_id
_entity_poly.type
_entity_poly.pdbx_seq_one_letter_code
_entity_poly.pdbx_strand_id
1 'polypeptide(L)'
;MSMDLLLKSSCGGCGSITDLYGSNYKHMTLCLTCGKTMAENKSKCYDCGATVTHLIREYNVRASSRGDKSYFIGRFATGLPDFSKKKSEKYKNRPWLLEDETGQSQYQGHLEGAQSTTYYLLIMERKEFVAIPAGSWYNFNKVAQYKQ
;
A
#
# COMPACT_ATOMS: atom_id res chain seq x y z
N MET A 1 27.14 -5.50 9.72
CA MET A 1 25.90 -5.49 10.52
C MET A 1 25.23 -4.14 10.28
N SER A 2 24.03 -4.11 9.72
CA SER A 2 23.29 -2.85 9.53
C SER A 2 22.79 -2.39 10.89
N MET A 3 23.16 -1.17 11.31
CA MET A 3 22.53 -0.56 12.48
C MET A 3 21.13 -0.08 12.07
N ASP A 4 20.12 -0.49 12.85
CA ASP A 4 18.75 -0.05 12.68
C ASP A 4 18.66 1.49 12.74
N LEU A 5 17.76 2.08 11.95
CA LEU A 5 17.53 3.51 11.98
C LEU A 5 16.85 3.92 13.30
N LEU A 6 17.61 4.56 14.18
CA LEU A 6 17.09 5.16 15.40
C LEU A 6 16.70 6.62 15.15
N LEU A 7 15.40 6.90 15.09
CA LEU A 7 14.87 8.25 15.00
C LEU A 7 14.85 8.93 16.37
N LYS A 8 15.28 10.19 16.42
CA LYS A 8 15.05 11.08 17.58
C LYS A 8 13.55 11.35 17.73
N SER A 9 13.14 11.82 18.91
CA SER A 9 11.73 12.11 19.21
C SER A 9 11.17 13.35 18.50
N SER A 10 12.02 14.18 17.90
CA SER A 10 11.62 15.38 17.18
C SER A 10 12.53 15.72 15.99
N CYS A 11 12.02 16.53 15.07
CA CYS A 11 12.73 17.08 13.93
C CYS A 11 13.79 18.09 14.39
N GLY A 12 15.03 17.91 13.95
CA GLY A 12 16.13 18.82 14.30
C GLY A 12 16.03 20.23 13.70
N GLY A 13 15.13 20.47 12.74
CA GLY A 13 14.92 21.79 12.13
C GLY A 13 13.80 22.60 12.79
N CYS A 14 12.61 22.01 12.93
CA CYS A 14 11.41 22.72 13.40
C CYS A 14 10.81 22.18 14.71
N GLY A 15 11.37 21.10 15.28
CA GLY A 15 10.85 20.50 16.52
C GLY A 15 9.59 19.64 16.36
N SER A 16 9.06 19.45 15.15
CA SER A 16 7.91 18.54 14.92
C SER A 16 8.17 17.14 15.49
N ILE A 17 7.14 16.52 16.06
CA ILE A 17 7.19 15.15 16.60
C ILE A 17 6.50 14.12 15.70
N THR A 18 5.90 14.58 14.60
CA THR A 18 5.16 13.75 13.67
C THR A 18 5.92 13.59 12.37
N ASP A 19 5.64 12.48 11.69
CA ASP A 19 6.14 12.19 10.36
C ASP A 19 7.67 12.35 10.24
N LEU A 20 8.41 11.67 11.12
CA LEU A 20 9.86 11.75 11.23
C LEU A 20 10.56 10.74 10.32
N TYR A 21 11.73 11.12 9.83
CA TYR A 21 12.57 10.38 8.90
C TYR A 21 14.04 10.56 9.27
N GLY A 22 14.86 9.56 8.93
CA GLY A 22 16.31 9.65 8.96
C GLY A 22 16.84 10.32 7.70
N SER A 23 17.98 11.01 7.78
CA SER A 23 18.74 11.39 6.58
C SER A 23 19.39 10.18 5.91
N ASN A 24 19.94 10.36 4.71
CA ASN A 24 20.67 9.34 3.96
C ASN A 24 21.78 8.63 4.75
N TYR A 25 22.44 9.33 5.67
CA TYR A 25 23.46 8.75 6.56
C TYR A 25 22.95 8.50 7.98
N LYS A 26 21.64 8.57 8.21
CA LYS A 26 20.97 8.33 9.50
C LYS A 26 21.40 9.22 10.68
N HIS A 27 22.25 10.23 10.47
CA HIS A 27 22.71 11.15 11.53
C HIS A 27 21.64 12.12 12.01
N MET A 28 20.68 12.46 11.13
CA MET A 28 19.66 13.47 11.42
C MET A 28 18.27 12.87 11.41
N THR A 29 17.42 13.40 12.29
CA THR A 29 15.97 13.15 12.27
C THR A 29 15.26 14.42 11.80
N LEU A 30 14.49 14.29 10.73
CA LEU A 30 13.81 15.39 10.04
C LEU A 30 12.35 15.03 9.80
N CYS A 31 11.45 16.01 9.87
CA CYS A 31 10.11 15.81 9.31
C CYS A 31 10.17 15.89 7.78
N LEU A 32 9.12 15.43 7.10
CA LEU A 32 9.03 15.47 5.64
C LEU A 32 9.34 16.86 5.06
N THR A 33 8.75 17.91 5.63
CA THR A 33 8.92 19.29 5.14
C THR A 33 10.37 19.76 5.26
N CYS A 34 10.96 19.70 6.46
CA CYS A 34 12.35 20.13 6.66
C CYS A 34 13.33 19.31 5.83
N GLY A 35 13.13 17.99 5.78
CA GLY A 35 13.97 17.09 5.01
C GLY A 35 13.91 17.36 3.51
N LYS A 36 12.70 17.61 2.97
CA LYS A 36 12.50 17.99 1.57
C LYS A 36 13.19 19.31 1.26
N THR A 37 13.00 20.35 2.08
CA THR A 37 13.66 21.65 1.89
C THR A 37 15.18 21.51 1.91
N MET A 38 15.74 20.71 2.82
CA MET A 38 17.19 20.45 2.85
C MET A 38 17.68 19.77 1.58
N ALA A 39 16.95 18.78 1.07
CA ALA A 39 17.31 18.07 -0.15
C ALA A 39 17.27 18.98 -1.39
N GLU A 40 16.21 19.78 -1.53
CA GLU A 40 16.05 20.74 -2.64
C GLU A 40 17.15 21.80 -2.63
N ASN A 41 17.53 22.30 -1.45
CA ASN A 41 18.58 23.31 -1.29
C ASN A 41 20.00 22.73 -1.26
N LYS A 42 20.16 21.41 -1.41
CA LYS A 42 21.46 20.69 -1.28
C LYS A 42 22.16 20.99 0.04
N SER A 43 21.39 21.20 1.10
CA SER A 43 21.90 21.47 2.44
C SER A 43 22.70 20.28 2.96
N LYS A 44 23.67 20.58 3.82
CA LYS A 44 24.58 19.58 4.40
C LYS A 44 24.05 19.06 5.73
N CYS A 45 24.36 17.80 6.01
CA CYS A 45 24.19 17.21 7.33
C CYS A 45 25.10 17.93 8.34
N TYR A 46 24.57 18.28 9.50
CA TYR A 46 25.32 19.02 10.52
C TYR A 46 26.46 18.20 11.15
N ASP A 47 26.35 16.86 11.17
CA ASP A 47 27.32 15.99 11.84
C ASP A 47 28.45 15.55 10.92
N CYS A 48 28.16 15.19 9.66
CA CYS A 48 29.17 14.66 8.72
C CYS A 48 29.43 15.54 7.50
N GLY A 49 28.72 16.66 7.34
CA GLY A 49 28.88 17.58 6.21
C GLY A 49 28.39 17.06 4.85
N ALA A 50 27.91 15.81 4.78
CA ALA A 50 27.41 15.23 3.55
C ALA A 50 26.07 15.86 3.13
N THR A 51 25.86 16.04 1.83
CA THR A 51 24.59 16.59 1.32
C THR A 51 23.42 15.66 1.63
N VAL A 52 22.35 16.24 2.16
CA VAL A 52 21.08 15.53 2.38
C VAL A 52 20.40 15.34 1.02
N THR A 53 20.14 14.09 0.66
CA THR A 53 19.56 13.73 -0.65
C THR A 53 18.34 12.83 -0.52
N HIS A 54 18.23 12.10 0.58
CA HIS A 54 17.16 11.13 0.81
C HIS A 54 16.66 11.23 2.24
N LEU A 55 15.37 10.95 2.40
CA LEU A 55 14.73 10.69 3.68
C LEU A 55 14.39 9.20 3.75
N ILE A 56 14.75 8.57 4.86
CA ILE A 56 14.61 7.14 5.08
C ILE A 56 13.64 6.94 6.25
N ARG A 57 12.75 5.97 6.12
CA ARG A 57 11.99 5.43 7.23
C ARG A 57 12.02 3.91 7.16
N GLU A 58 12.28 3.29 8.31
CA GLU A 58 12.29 1.85 8.45
C GLU A 58 11.03 1.42 9.20
N TYR A 59 10.47 0.28 8.79
CA TYR A 59 9.26 -0.28 9.38
C TYR A 59 9.46 -1.77 9.60
N ASN A 60 8.98 -2.27 10.74
CA ASN A 60 8.86 -3.70 10.95
C ASN A 60 7.83 -4.28 9.99
N VAL A 61 8.14 -5.44 9.43
CA VAL A 61 7.21 -6.24 8.65
C VAL A 61 6.97 -7.55 9.39
N ARG A 62 5.72 -7.81 9.77
CA ARG A 62 5.32 -9.07 10.40
C ARG A 62 4.45 -9.88 9.46
N ALA A 63 4.61 -11.20 9.48
CA ALA A 63 3.66 -12.09 8.80
C ALA A 63 2.28 -11.99 9.46
N SER A 64 1.22 -12.02 8.66
CA SER A 64 -0.14 -12.12 9.18
C SER A 64 -0.32 -13.41 9.97
N SER A 65 -0.95 -13.35 11.14
CA SER A 65 -1.46 -14.57 11.79
C SER A 65 -2.49 -15.23 10.86
N ARG A 66 -2.55 -16.57 10.85
CA ARG A 66 -3.61 -17.30 10.12
C ARG A 66 -4.97 -16.88 10.72
N GLY A 67 -5.65 -15.98 10.03
CA GLY A 67 -7.05 -15.66 10.28
C GLY A 67 -7.96 -16.45 9.35
N ASP A 68 -9.26 -16.47 9.65
CA ASP A 68 -10.26 -17.19 8.86
C ASP A 68 -10.55 -16.55 7.49
N LYS A 69 -9.98 -15.38 7.20
CA LYS A 69 -10.19 -14.64 5.96
C LYS A 69 -9.10 -14.90 4.95
N SER A 70 -9.50 -15.28 3.74
CA SER A 70 -8.63 -15.36 2.56
C SER A 70 -8.66 -14.03 1.81
N TYR A 71 -7.51 -13.64 1.26
CA TYR A 71 -7.33 -12.40 0.50
C TYR A 71 -7.06 -12.74 -0.96
N PHE A 72 -7.62 -11.97 -1.88
CA PHE A 72 -7.52 -12.18 -3.33
C PHE A 72 -7.28 -10.84 -4.02
N ILE A 73 -6.73 -10.87 -5.23
CA ILE A 73 -6.45 -9.68 -6.02
C ILE A 73 -7.49 -9.57 -7.14
N GLY A 74 -8.09 -8.39 -7.30
CA GLY A 74 -8.98 -8.06 -8.41
C GLY A 74 -8.38 -6.94 -9.25
N ARG A 75 -8.18 -7.16 -10.55
CA ARG A 75 -7.71 -6.14 -11.51
C ARG A 75 -8.86 -5.62 -12.35
N PHE A 76 -8.91 -4.30 -12.52
CA PHE A 76 -9.88 -3.60 -13.35
C PHE A 76 -9.14 -2.74 -14.37
N ALA A 77 -9.41 -2.94 -15.66
CA ALA A 77 -8.66 -2.28 -16.74
C ALA A 77 -8.82 -0.75 -16.74
N THR A 78 -9.99 -0.24 -16.35
CA THR A 78 -10.35 1.19 -16.42
C THR A 78 -10.35 1.87 -15.05
N GLY A 79 -9.73 1.27 -14.04
CA GLY A 79 -9.82 1.72 -12.64
C GLY A 79 -10.98 1.07 -11.88
N LEU A 80 -11.08 1.36 -10.58
CA LEU A 80 -12.05 0.75 -9.67
C LEU A 80 -13.45 1.39 -9.85
N PRO A 81 -14.46 0.62 -10.28
CA PRO A 81 -15.86 1.08 -10.29
C PRO A 81 -16.40 1.31 -8.88
N ASP A 82 -17.45 2.12 -8.74
CA ASP A 82 -18.21 2.21 -7.50
C ASP A 82 -19.16 1.01 -7.39
N PHE A 83 -18.88 0.11 -6.45
CA PHE A 83 -19.59 -1.16 -6.32
C PHE A 83 -20.72 -1.08 -5.32
N SER A 84 -21.81 -1.76 -5.63
CA SER A 84 -22.91 -1.95 -4.69
C SER A 84 -22.42 -2.66 -3.43
N LYS A 85 -22.66 -2.04 -2.27
CA LYS A 85 -22.37 -2.63 -0.95
C LYS A 85 -23.42 -3.68 -0.54
N LYS A 86 -24.49 -3.85 -1.32
CA LYS A 86 -25.58 -4.78 -1.02
C LYS A 86 -25.23 -6.17 -1.51
N LYS A 87 -25.30 -7.16 -0.62
CA LYS A 87 -25.16 -8.57 -0.99
C LYS A 87 -26.44 -9.01 -1.71
N SER A 88 -26.36 -9.21 -3.02
CA SER A 88 -27.51 -9.66 -3.83
C SER A 88 -27.68 -11.18 -3.75
N GLU A 89 -28.87 -11.63 -3.38
CA GLU A 89 -29.27 -13.04 -3.37
C GLU A 89 -29.08 -13.71 -4.75
N LYS A 90 -29.30 -12.93 -5.82
CA LYS A 90 -29.23 -13.35 -7.23
C LYS A 90 -27.86 -13.90 -7.64
N TYR A 91 -26.79 -13.46 -6.97
CA TYR A 91 -25.41 -13.80 -7.34
C TYR A 91 -24.72 -14.73 -6.33
N LYS A 92 -25.45 -15.30 -5.36
CA LYS A 92 -24.90 -16.24 -4.37
C LYS A 92 -24.15 -17.42 -5.00
N ASN A 93 -24.57 -17.86 -6.19
CA ASN A 93 -23.98 -18.99 -6.91
C ASN A 93 -23.03 -18.56 -8.05
N ARG A 94 -22.79 -17.26 -8.22
CA ARG A 94 -21.89 -16.70 -9.25
C ARG A 94 -20.69 -16.03 -8.56
N PRO A 95 -19.62 -16.79 -8.24
CA PRO A 95 -18.46 -16.22 -7.59
C PRO A 95 -17.83 -15.15 -8.49
N TRP A 96 -17.26 -14.11 -7.88
CA TRP A 96 -16.56 -13.03 -8.59
C TRP A 96 -17.41 -12.27 -9.63
N LEU A 97 -18.73 -12.21 -9.44
CA LEU A 97 -19.60 -11.28 -10.17
C LEU A 97 -19.89 -10.08 -9.29
N LEU A 98 -19.51 -8.89 -9.74
CA LEU A 98 -19.72 -7.62 -9.07
C LEU A 98 -20.66 -6.75 -9.89
N GLU A 99 -21.47 -5.95 -9.21
CA GLU A 99 -22.40 -5.01 -9.80
C GLU A 99 -22.10 -3.61 -9.29
N ASP A 100 -22.14 -2.63 -10.19
CA ASP A 100 -21.96 -1.23 -9.79
C ASP A 100 -23.12 -0.76 -8.90
N GLU A 101 -22.95 0.38 -8.24
CA GLU A 101 -23.99 0.93 -7.35
C GLU A 101 -25.31 1.20 -8.08
N THR A 102 -25.24 1.56 -9.36
CA THR A 102 -26.41 1.89 -10.19
C THR A 102 -27.18 0.67 -10.69
N GLY A 103 -26.59 -0.53 -10.62
CA GLY A 103 -27.12 -1.74 -11.24
C GLY A 103 -27.01 -1.78 -12.77
N GLN A 104 -26.32 -0.81 -13.38
CA GLN A 104 -26.24 -0.69 -14.85
C GLN A 104 -25.09 -1.51 -15.42
N SER A 105 -23.98 -1.62 -14.71
CA SER A 105 -22.81 -2.39 -15.15
C SER A 105 -22.55 -3.56 -14.23
N GLN A 106 -22.19 -4.69 -14.84
CA GLN A 106 -21.72 -5.87 -14.15
C GLN A 106 -20.30 -6.19 -14.58
N TYR A 107 -19.52 -6.74 -13.66
CA TYR A 107 -18.12 -7.08 -13.86
C TYR A 107 -17.89 -8.52 -13.42
N GLN A 108 -17.35 -9.33 -14.31
CA GLN A 108 -17.06 -10.73 -14.03
C GLN A 108 -15.55 -10.96 -13.94
N GLY A 109 -15.13 -11.48 -12.80
CA GLY A 109 -13.76 -11.88 -12.52
C GLY A 109 -13.43 -13.22 -13.16
N HIS A 110 -12.40 -13.25 -13.99
CA HIS A 110 -11.85 -14.47 -14.57
C HIS A 110 -10.50 -14.74 -13.91
N LEU A 111 -10.27 -15.99 -13.51
CA LEU A 111 -9.01 -16.39 -12.89
C LEU A 111 -7.85 -16.12 -13.86
N GLU A 112 -6.89 -15.32 -13.43
CA GLU A 112 -5.63 -15.13 -14.14
C GLU A 112 -4.74 -16.32 -13.79
N GLY A 113 -4.73 -17.32 -14.68
CA GLY A 113 -3.97 -18.56 -14.50
C GLY A 113 -2.45 -18.34 -14.48
N ALA A 114 -1.72 -19.33 -13.94
CA ALA A 114 -0.25 -19.44 -13.95
C ALA A 114 0.54 -18.43 -13.09
N GLN A 115 0.25 -18.37 -11.78
CA GLN A 115 1.17 -17.71 -10.84
C GLN A 115 2.14 -18.72 -10.25
N SER A 116 3.42 -18.65 -10.66
CA SER A 116 4.50 -19.46 -10.08
C SER A 116 5.11 -18.85 -8.82
N THR A 117 4.66 -17.64 -8.43
CA THR A 117 5.21 -16.87 -7.31
C THR A 117 4.11 -16.44 -6.33
N THR A 118 4.40 -16.52 -5.03
CA THR A 118 3.48 -16.07 -3.97
C THR A 118 3.51 -14.55 -3.83
N TYR A 119 2.34 -13.91 -3.93
CA TYR A 119 2.18 -12.47 -3.71
C TYR A 119 1.79 -12.18 -2.26
N TYR A 120 2.20 -11.01 -1.75
CA TYR A 120 1.82 -10.53 -0.42
C TYR A 120 1.22 -9.13 -0.52
N LEU A 121 0.15 -8.88 0.26
CA LEU A 121 -0.37 -7.55 0.53
C LEU A 121 0.35 -6.98 1.75
N LEU A 122 0.96 -5.81 1.61
CA LEU A 122 1.54 -5.06 2.73
C LEU A 122 0.54 -4.02 3.22
N ILE A 123 0.00 -4.23 4.42
CA ILE A 123 -0.99 -3.33 5.03
C ILE A 123 -0.37 -2.68 6.26
N MET A 124 -0.46 -1.35 6.36
CA MET A 124 0.02 -0.62 7.53
C MET A 124 -0.98 -0.73 8.69
N GLU A 125 -0.56 -1.32 9.80
CA GLU A 125 -1.32 -1.41 11.06
C GLU A 125 -0.47 -0.87 12.21
N ARG A 126 -0.98 0.12 12.96
CA ARG A 126 -0.36 0.62 14.21
C ARG A 126 1.17 0.89 14.10
N LYS A 127 1.63 1.43 12.95
CA LYS A 127 3.03 1.75 12.61
C LYS A 127 3.92 0.57 12.19
N GLU A 128 3.36 -0.60 11.93
CA GLU A 128 4.08 -1.73 11.35
C GLU A 128 3.37 -2.17 10.06
N PHE A 129 4.07 -2.88 9.18
CA PHE A 129 3.44 -3.53 8.05
C PHE A 129 3.11 -4.97 8.37
N VAL A 130 1.91 -5.39 8.00
CA VAL A 130 1.49 -6.79 8.01
C VAL A 130 1.57 -7.32 6.58
N ALA A 131 2.35 -8.38 6.38
CA ALA A 131 2.44 -9.12 5.14
C ALA A 131 1.41 -10.26 5.13
N ILE A 132 0.37 -10.12 4.31
CA ILE A 132 -0.70 -11.10 4.16
C ILE A 132 -0.53 -11.82 2.82
N PRO A 133 -0.44 -13.16 2.77
CA PRO A 133 -0.37 -13.88 1.50
C PRO A 133 -1.66 -13.66 0.70
N ALA A 134 -1.51 -13.23 -0.54
CA ALA A 134 -2.61 -13.17 -1.49
C ALA A 134 -2.81 -14.54 -2.13
N GLY A 135 -4.07 -14.97 -2.22
CA GLY A 135 -4.48 -16.11 -3.03
C GLY A 135 -4.54 -15.74 -4.51
N SER A 136 -5.54 -16.29 -5.20
CA SER A 136 -5.72 -16.10 -6.65
C SER A 136 -5.94 -14.65 -7.08
N TRP A 137 -5.58 -14.36 -8.34
CA TRP A 137 -5.87 -13.10 -9.02
C TRP A 137 -6.99 -13.28 -10.03
N TYR A 138 -7.91 -12.33 -10.06
CA TYR A 138 -9.01 -12.25 -11.00
C TYR A 138 -8.92 -10.98 -11.86
N ASN A 139 -9.04 -11.15 -13.17
CA ASN A 139 -9.23 -10.08 -14.12
C ASN A 139 -10.73 -9.80 -14.28
N PHE A 140 -11.17 -8.63 -13.83
CA PHE A 140 -12.55 -8.20 -13.92
C PHE A 140 -12.80 -7.43 -15.22
N ASN A 141 -13.70 -7.97 -16.03
CA ASN A 141 -14.15 -7.36 -17.27
C ASN A 141 -15.62 -6.98 -17.16
N LYS A 142 -15.98 -5.83 -17.75
CA LYS A 142 -17.38 -5.42 -17.86
C LYS A 142 -18.13 -6.43 -18.73
N VAL A 143 -19.23 -6.97 -18.22
CA VAL A 143 -20.10 -7.91 -18.91
C VAL A 143 -20.89 -7.15 -19.98
N ALA A 144 -20.81 -7.61 -21.23
CA ALA A 144 -21.60 -7.04 -22.31
C ALA A 144 -23.09 -7.34 -22.10
N GLN A 145 -23.93 -6.30 -22.12
CA GLN A 145 -25.38 -6.45 -22.15
C GLN A 145 -25.85 -6.39 -23.60
N TYR A 146 -26.12 -7.55 -24.22
CA TYR A 146 -26.79 -7.58 -25.51
C TYR A 146 -28.29 -7.37 -25.29
N LYS A 147 -28.85 -6.33 -25.91
CA LYS A 147 -30.30 -6.22 -26.06
C LYS A 147 -30.74 -7.29 -27.07
N GLN A 148 -31.54 -8.24 -26.62
CA GLN A 148 -32.28 -9.14 -27.51
C GLN A 148 -33.41 -8.38 -28.19
#